data_AF-C9Y6R3-F1
#
_entry.id   AF-C9Y6R3-F1
#
_cell.length_a   1.000
_cell.length_b   1.000
_cell.length_c   1.000
_cell.angle_alpha   90.00
_cell.angle_beta   90.00
_cell.angle_gamma   90.00
#
_symmetry.space_group_name_H-M   'P 1'
#
loop_
_entity.id
_entity.type
_entity.pdbx_description
1 polymer ?
#
loop_
_entity_poly.entity_id
_entity_poly.type
_entity_poly.pdbx_seq_one_letter_code
_entity_poly.pdbx_strand_id
1 'polypeptide(L)'
;MSISIKFATIPNGCISTEQYLKSKMFKETVKKLKHQNITVEQKLPTILLGYQILDMKAQVQVLGYEEYFNTNEGDEVLVDFGIKILTHRYDEIIKNLSAEDKAMFLEILSK
;
A
#
# COMPACT_ATOMS: atom_id res chain seq x y z
N MET A 1 0.24 22.98 16.01
CA MET A 1 0.55 21.66 16.62
C MET A 1 1.03 20.75 15.50
N SER A 2 2.17 20.08 15.65
CA SER A 2 2.60 19.03 14.72
C SER A 2 2.02 17.70 15.22
N ILE A 3 1.13 17.08 14.45
CA ILE A 3 0.61 15.75 14.76
C ILE A 3 1.69 14.74 14.33
N SER A 4 2.26 13.99 15.27
CA SER A 4 3.19 12.91 14.97
C SER A 4 2.41 11.61 14.82
N ILE A 5 1.96 11.31 13.61
CA ILE A 5 1.32 10.02 13.29
C ILE A 5 2.40 9.01 12.94
N LYS A 6 2.37 7.85 13.60
CA LYS A 6 3.25 6.71 13.30
C LYS A 6 2.42 5.62 12.63
N PHE A 7 2.68 5.39 11.34
CA PHE A 7 2.03 4.33 10.59
C PHE A 7 2.76 2.99 10.77
N ALA A 8 2.00 1.94 11.05
CA ALA A 8 2.45 0.57 10.86
C ALA A 8 2.69 0.32 9.36
N THR A 9 3.70 -0.49 9.06
CA THR A 9 3.99 -0.92 7.69
C THR A 9 3.30 -2.24 7.40
N ILE A 10 2.84 -2.41 6.17
CA ILE A 10 2.33 -3.70 5.70
C ILE A 10 3.39 -4.81 5.88
N PRO A 11 2.97 -6.05 6.19
CA PRO A 11 1.59 -6.48 6.38
C PRO A 11 1.04 -6.27 7.81
N ASN A 12 1.78 -5.62 8.72
CA ASN A 12 1.42 -5.49 10.14
C ASN A 12 0.42 -4.35 10.43
N GLY A 13 -0.29 -3.89 9.41
CA GLY A 13 -1.22 -2.78 9.48
C GLY A 13 -2.63 -3.16 9.94
N CYS A 14 -3.60 -2.34 9.57
CA CYS A 14 -5.02 -2.59 9.83
C CYS A 14 -5.69 -3.48 8.76
N ILE A 15 -5.19 -3.46 7.53
CA ILE A 15 -5.77 -4.15 6.38
C ILE A 15 -4.97 -5.43 6.11
N SER A 16 -5.64 -6.59 6.02
CA SER A 16 -5.00 -7.84 5.59
C SER A 16 -4.72 -7.86 4.10
N THR A 17 -3.81 -8.74 3.66
CA THR A 17 -3.54 -8.93 2.22
C THR A 17 -4.82 -9.28 1.47
N GLU A 18 -5.68 -10.16 2.00
CA GLU A 18 -6.91 -10.54 1.29
C GLU A 18 -7.91 -9.40 1.18
N GLN A 19 -7.99 -8.53 2.18
CA GLN A 19 -8.81 -7.32 2.12
C GLN A 19 -8.29 -6.38 1.03
N TYR A 20 -6.97 -6.20 0.93
CA TYR A 20 -6.37 -5.39 -0.12
C TYR A 20 -6.63 -5.95 -1.52
N LEU A 21 -6.49 -7.27 -1.72
CA LEU A 21 -6.75 -7.92 -3.02
C LEU A 21 -8.19 -7.78 -3.51
N LYS A 22 -9.15 -7.71 -2.58
CA LYS A 22 -10.57 -7.50 -2.90
C LYS A 22 -10.89 -6.03 -3.22
N SER A 23 -10.00 -5.11 -2.88
CA SER A 23 -10.22 -3.67 -2.98
C SER A 23 -10.31 -3.19 -4.44
N LYS A 24 -11.06 -2.11 -4.65
CA LYS A 24 -11.14 -1.43 -5.95
C LYS A 24 -9.78 -0.87 -6.37
N MET A 25 -9.04 -0.29 -5.42
CA MET A 25 -7.70 0.26 -5.65
C MET A 25 -6.75 -0.79 -6.21
N PHE A 26 -6.69 -1.99 -5.62
CA PHE A 26 -5.86 -3.08 -6.14
C PHE A 26 -6.23 -3.45 -7.58
N LYS A 27 -7.51 -3.68 -7.86
CA LYS A 27 -8.00 -4.07 -9.20
C LYS A 27 -7.63 -3.05 -10.26
N GLU A 28 -7.78 -1.76 -9.95
CA GLU A 28 -7.43 -0.66 -10.86
C GLU A 28 -5.92 -0.54 -11.07
N THR A 29 -5.13 -0.67 -10.00
CA THR A 29 -3.67 -0.66 -10.08
C THR A 29 -3.15 -1.82 -10.93
N VAL A 30 -3.61 -3.05 -10.68
CA VAL A 30 -3.24 -4.22 -11.50
C VAL A 30 -3.61 -4.00 -12.96
N LYS A 31 -4.83 -3.52 -13.26
CA LYS A 31 -5.25 -3.23 -14.63
C LYS A 31 -4.29 -2.27 -15.32
N LYS A 32 -3.88 -1.18 -14.65
CA LYS A 32 -2.91 -0.21 -15.19
C LYS A 32 -1.52 -0.85 -15.41
N LEU A 33 -1.04 -1.63 -14.44
CA LEU A 33 0.28 -2.26 -14.50
C LEU A 33 0.39 -3.35 -15.58
N LYS A 34 -0.70 -4.05 -15.90
CA LYS A 34 -0.72 -5.05 -16.98
C LYS A 34 -0.43 -4.46 -18.36
N HIS A 35 -0.80 -3.20 -18.58
CA HIS A 35 -0.54 -2.50 -19.84
C HIS A 35 0.90 -1.96 -19.95
N GLN A 36 1.72 -2.11 -18.90
CA GLN A 36 3.11 -1.65 -18.89
C GLN A 36 4.06 -2.78 -19.29
N ASN A 37 4.98 -2.47 -20.21
CA ASN A 37 6.02 -3.41 -20.67
C ASN A 37 7.22 -3.44 -19.70
N ILE A 38 6.96 -3.83 -18.45
CA ILE A 38 7.96 -3.99 -17.39
C ILE A 38 7.78 -5.35 -16.70
N THR A 39 8.83 -5.81 -16.02
CA THR A 39 8.81 -7.10 -15.30
C THR A 39 7.83 -7.10 -14.13
N VAL A 40 7.44 -8.29 -13.67
CA VAL A 40 6.51 -8.45 -12.55
C VAL A 40 7.11 -7.92 -11.26
N GLU A 41 8.41 -8.14 -11.06
CA GLU A 41 9.20 -7.64 -9.94
C GLU A 41 9.22 -6.11 -9.91
N GLN A 42 9.32 -5.46 -11.08
CA GLN A 42 9.25 -4.00 -11.19
C GLN A 42 7.84 -3.44 -10.94
N LYS A 43 6.79 -4.25 -11.07
CA LYS A 43 5.40 -3.87 -10.77
C LYS A 43 5.08 -3.95 -9.26
N LEU A 44 5.81 -4.80 -8.53
CA LEU A 44 5.56 -5.07 -7.11
C LEU A 44 5.60 -3.82 -6.22
N PRO A 45 6.57 -2.88 -6.34
CA PRO A 45 6.58 -1.67 -5.52
C PRO A 45 5.29 -0.84 -5.65
N THR A 46 4.70 -0.75 -6.85
CA THR A 46 3.46 0.00 -7.08
C THR A 46 2.26 -0.65 -6.40
N ILE A 47 2.22 -1.99 -6.38
CA ILE A 47 1.19 -2.74 -5.65
C ILE A 47 1.36 -2.53 -4.14
N LEU A 48 2.59 -2.63 -3.63
CA LEU A 48 2.86 -2.40 -2.22
C LEU A 48 2.57 -0.95 -1.80
N LEU A 49 2.74 0.02 -2.70
CA LEU A 49 2.40 1.42 -2.43
C LEU A 49 0.89 1.59 -2.28
N GLY A 50 0.11 1.02 -3.21
CA GLY A 50 -1.35 1.02 -3.09
C GLY A 50 -1.82 0.32 -1.81
N TYR A 51 -1.16 -0.78 -1.42
CA TYR A 51 -1.48 -1.48 -0.17
C TYR A 51 -1.18 -0.60 1.04
N GLN A 52 0.04 -0.04 1.13
CA GLN A 52 0.43 0.83 2.23
C GLN A 52 -0.49 2.07 2.33
N ILE A 53 -0.89 2.69 1.21
CA ILE A 53 -1.81 3.84 1.23
C ILE A 53 -3.18 3.44 1.76
N LEU A 54 -3.76 2.33 1.27
CA LEU A 54 -5.06 1.87 1.76
C LEU A 54 -5.00 1.54 3.26
N ASP A 55 -3.91 0.92 3.69
CA ASP A 55 -3.68 0.57 5.08
C ASP A 55 -3.53 1.82 5.97
N MET A 56 -2.78 2.83 5.52
CA MET A 56 -2.67 4.10 6.25
C MET A 56 -4.01 4.85 6.34
N LYS A 57 -4.83 4.81 5.28
CA LYS A 57 -6.20 5.37 5.32
C LYS A 57 -7.04 4.67 6.40
N ALA A 58 -6.94 3.35 6.52
CA ALA A 58 -7.62 2.61 7.58
C ALA A 58 -7.06 2.95 8.97
N GLN A 59 -5.73 3.04 9.12
CA GLN A 59 -5.09 3.46 10.39
C GLN A 59 -5.55 4.87 10.82
N VAL A 60 -5.63 5.82 9.89
CA VAL A 60 -6.13 7.18 10.16
C VAL A 60 -7.56 7.16 10.72
N GLN A 61 -8.44 6.35 10.13
CA GLN A 61 -9.82 6.19 10.61
C GLN A 61 -9.85 5.59 12.02
N VAL A 62 -9.03 4.59 12.29
CA VAL A 62 -8.92 3.98 13.62
C VAL A 62 -8.38 4.98 14.65
N LEU A 63 -7.50 5.89 14.24
CA LEU A 63 -6.92 6.94 15.10
C LEU A 63 -7.82 8.17 15.28
N GLY A 64 -8.96 8.27 14.58
CA GLY A 64 -9.88 9.40 14.68
C GLY A 64 -9.41 10.67 13.95
N TYR A 65 -8.57 10.53 12.93
CA TYR A 65 -8.06 11.66 12.13
C TYR A 65 -8.73 11.75 10.75
N GLU A 66 -9.85 11.04 10.51
CA GLU A 66 -10.45 10.94 9.19
C GLU A 66 -10.88 12.29 8.59
N GLU A 67 -11.30 13.27 9.38
CA GLU A 67 -11.73 14.59 8.89
C GLU A 67 -10.58 15.35 8.22
N TYR A 68 -9.36 15.20 8.71
CA TYR A 68 -8.18 15.85 8.14
C TYR A 68 -7.74 15.17 6.84
N PHE A 69 -7.79 13.84 6.81
CA PHE A 69 -7.27 13.03 5.71
C PHE A 69 -8.31 12.71 4.62
N ASN A 70 -9.60 12.96 4.85
CA ASN A 70 -10.65 12.89 3.81
C ASN A 70 -10.71 14.18 2.95
N THR A 71 -9.56 14.79 2.71
CA THR A 71 -9.37 15.95 1.83
C THR A 71 -8.36 15.60 0.76
N ASN A 72 -8.34 16.36 -0.36
CA ASN A 72 -7.34 16.13 -1.41
C ASN A 72 -5.91 16.31 -0.87
N GLU A 73 -5.69 17.33 -0.02
CA GLU A 73 -4.39 17.57 0.62
C GLU A 73 -3.99 16.42 1.55
N GLY A 74 -4.95 15.89 2.33
CA GLY A 74 -4.73 14.72 3.18
C GLY A 74 -4.34 13.48 2.38
N ASP A 75 -4.98 13.25 1.24
CA ASP A 75 -4.65 12.16 0.33
C ASP A 75 -3.23 12.29 -0.24
N GLU A 76 -2.83 13.50 -0.64
CA GLU A 76 -1.46 13.78 -1.10
C GLU A 76 -0.43 13.51 0.00
N VAL A 77 -0.71 13.93 1.24
CA VAL A 77 0.15 13.66 2.39
C VAL A 77 0.32 12.17 2.64
N LEU A 78 -0.76 11.38 2.54
CA LEU A 78 -0.69 9.91 2.69
C LEU A 78 0.11 9.26 1.57
N VAL A 79 -0.04 9.73 0.33
CA VAL A 79 0.77 9.25 -0.80
C VAL A 79 2.25 9.52 -0.55
N ASP A 80 2.60 10.74 -0.13
CA ASP A 80 3.98 11.13 0.19
C ASP A 80 4.57 10.27 1.32
N PHE A 81 3.80 10.01 2.38
CA PHE A 81 4.22 9.11 3.44
C PHE A 81 4.41 7.68 2.94
N GLY A 82 3.50 7.18 2.09
CA GLY A 82 3.59 5.83 1.52
C GLY A 82 4.84 5.65 0.68
N ILE A 83 5.17 6.65 -0.16
CA ILE A 83 6.40 6.67 -0.96
C ILE A 83 7.61 6.65 -0.04
N LYS A 84 7.68 7.53 0.96
CA LYS A 84 8.80 7.57 1.93
C LYS A 84 8.97 6.24 2.66
N ILE A 85 7.87 5.64 3.12
CA ILE A 85 7.88 4.35 3.80
C ILE A 85 8.48 3.28 2.88
N LEU A 86 8.01 3.16 1.64
CA LEU A 86 8.53 2.16 0.72
C LEU A 86 9.98 2.43 0.35
N THR A 87 10.35 3.67 0.03
CA THR A 87 11.74 4.00 -0.31
C THR A 87 12.72 3.64 0.80
N HIS A 88 12.33 3.80 2.07
CA HIS A 88 13.23 3.57 3.21
C HIS A 88 13.12 2.18 3.85
N ARG A 89 11.99 1.49 3.69
CA ARG A 89 11.67 0.23 4.38
C ARG A 89 11.24 -0.90 3.45
N TYR A 90 11.51 -0.77 2.14
CA TYR A 90 11.15 -1.78 1.14
C TYR A 90 11.62 -3.18 1.55
N ASP A 91 12.90 -3.34 1.87
CA ASP A 91 13.48 -4.64 2.20
C ASP A 91 12.87 -5.25 3.47
N GLU A 92 12.54 -4.41 4.44
CA GLU A 92 11.86 -4.84 5.67
C GLU A 92 10.43 -5.31 5.36
N ILE A 93 9.68 -4.55 4.58
CA ILE A 93 8.32 -4.88 4.14
C ILE A 93 8.33 -6.19 3.37
N ILE A 94 9.24 -6.33 2.41
CA ILE A 94 9.41 -7.57 1.66
C ILE A 94 9.76 -8.70 2.62
N LYS A 95 10.71 -8.54 3.54
CA LYS A 95 11.08 -9.62 4.47
C LYS A 95 9.88 -10.07 5.34
N ASN A 96 9.05 -9.14 5.76
CA ASN A 96 7.90 -9.40 6.64
C ASN A 96 6.66 -9.92 5.91
N LEU A 97 6.55 -9.72 4.59
CA LEU A 97 5.53 -10.38 3.78
C LEU A 97 5.75 -11.89 3.77
N SER A 98 4.67 -12.66 3.96
CA SER A 98 4.72 -14.12 3.87
C SER A 98 5.15 -14.54 2.45
N ALA A 99 5.75 -15.73 2.34
CA ALA A 99 6.12 -16.29 1.04
C ALA A 99 4.87 -16.47 0.14
N GLU A 100 3.74 -16.81 0.74
CA GLU A 100 2.44 -16.98 0.07
C GLU A 100 1.92 -15.65 -0.48
N ASP A 101 1.94 -14.57 0.32
CA ASP A 101 1.49 -13.25 -0.14
C ASP A 101 2.33 -12.73 -1.30
N LYS A 102 3.66 -12.92 -1.23
CA LYS A 102 4.56 -12.56 -2.33
C LYS A 102 4.23 -13.34 -3.59
N ALA A 103 4.13 -14.66 -3.49
CA ALA A 103 3.82 -15.52 -4.63
C ALA A 103 2.48 -15.12 -5.26
N MET A 104 1.47 -14.82 -4.44
CA MET A 104 0.16 -14.39 -4.89
C MET A 104 0.20 -13.04 -5.63
N PHE A 105 0.93 -12.03 -5.13
CA PHE A 105 1.10 -10.77 -5.86
C PHE A 105 1.79 -10.99 -7.21
N LEU A 106 2.86 -11.79 -7.25
CA LEU A 106 3.59 -12.08 -8.48
C LEU A 106 2.73 -12.85 -9.50
N GLU A 107 1.95 -13.83 -9.03
CA GLU A 107 1.04 -14.61 -9.89
C GLU A 107 -0.03 -13.72 -10.54
N ILE A 108 -0.67 -12.83 -9.77
CA ILE A 108 -1.71 -11.93 -10.29
C ILE A 108 -1.15 -10.96 -11.33
N LEU A 109 0.08 -10.49 -11.13
CA LEU A 109 0.78 -9.59 -12.04
C LEU A 109 1.30 -10.27 -13.31
N SER A 110 1.41 -11.61 -13.29
CA SER A 110 1.85 -12.43 -14.44
C SER A 110 0.71 -12.83 -15.37
N LYS A 111 -0.54 -12.84 -14.87
CA LYS A 111 -1.76 -13.05 -15.66
C LYS A 111 -2.19 -11.77 -16.38
#